data_AF-A0A377Y233-F1
#
_entry.id   AF-A0A377Y233-F1
#
_cell.length_a   1.000
_cell.length_b   1.000
_cell.length_c   1.000
_cell.angle_alpha   90.00
_cell.angle_beta   90.00
_cell.angle_gamma   90.00
#
_symmetry.space_group_name_H-M   'P 1'
#
loop_
_entity.id
_entity.type
_entity.pdbx_description
1 polymer ?
#
loop_
_entity_poly.entity_id
_entity_poly.type
_entity_poly.pdbx_seq_one_letter_code
_entity_poly.pdbx_strand_id
1 'polypeptide(L)'
;MTTDITALAKSLKAAANTTADAIDRLKAFPGDEIIDLSQHEDEQIDIDITTINEWYELSSPANILALVEVLEKAQAKADVYDMLRDDYGLREKGVGLADFVDWQANRIAELESLTVTVGNLQESAYRAGLTAGWNLGLDNNNDGFNKCLAAHTAGFKVEVK
;
A
#
# COMPACT_ATOMS: atom_id res chain seq x y z
N MET A 1 -1.37 21.20 -14.86
CA MET A 1 -1.88 20.06 -15.64
C MET A 1 -1.12 18.84 -15.14
N THR A 2 -1.79 17.88 -14.52
CA THR A 2 -1.12 16.72 -13.92
C THR A 2 -0.76 15.75 -15.05
N THR A 3 0.53 15.61 -15.35
CA THR A 3 1.00 14.61 -16.33
C THR A 3 0.61 13.22 -15.83
N ASP A 4 -0.04 12.41 -16.65
CA ASP A 4 -0.28 11.01 -16.34
C ASP A 4 1.06 10.27 -16.34
N ILE A 5 1.59 10.02 -15.15
CA ILE A 5 2.91 9.43 -14.94
C ILE A 5 2.98 7.99 -15.47
N THR A 6 1.88 7.25 -15.43
CA THR A 6 1.83 5.87 -15.95
C THR A 6 1.92 5.88 -17.47
N ALA A 7 1.19 6.79 -18.12
CA ALA A 7 1.28 6.97 -19.56
C ALA A 7 2.68 7.43 -19.98
N LEU A 8 3.26 8.40 -19.27
CA LEU A 8 4.61 8.90 -19.50
C LEU A 8 5.65 7.77 -19.40
N ALA A 9 5.63 6.97 -18.32
CA ALA A 9 6.55 5.86 -18.13
C ALA A 9 6.44 4.81 -19.25
N LYS A 10 5.21 4.51 -19.70
CA LYS A 10 4.97 3.57 -20.80
C LYS A 10 5.53 4.10 -22.12
N SER A 11 5.29 5.37 -22.44
CA SER A 11 5.79 6.02 -23.66
C SER A 11 7.31 6.08 -23.65
N LEU A 12 7.93 6.46 -22.53
CA LEU A 12 9.40 6.49 -22.40
C LEU A 12 10.01 5.10 -22.59
N LYS A 13 9.41 4.06 -22.00
CA LYS A 13 9.89 2.69 -22.19
C LYS A 13 9.79 2.24 -23.66
N ALA A 14 8.71 2.60 -24.35
CA ALA A 14 8.55 2.29 -25.77
C ALA A 14 9.59 3.02 -26.63
N ALA A 15 9.74 4.34 -26.43
CA ALA A 15 10.68 5.17 -27.17
C ALA A 15 12.15 4.75 -26.91
N ALA A 16 12.50 4.38 -25.69
CA ALA A 16 13.85 3.91 -25.37
C ALA A 16 14.26 2.67 -26.18
N ASN A 17 13.32 1.75 -26.44
CA ASN A 17 13.59 0.54 -27.21
C ASN A 17 13.84 0.83 -28.69
N THR A 18 13.14 1.79 -29.29
CA THR A 18 13.29 2.12 -30.72
C THR A 18 14.45 3.08 -30.97
N THR A 19 14.74 3.96 -30.01
CA THR A 19 15.80 4.98 -30.12
C THR A 19 17.19 4.35 -30.10
N ALA A 20 17.41 3.27 -29.34
CA ALA A 20 18.69 2.57 -29.32
C ALA A 20 19.09 2.08 -30.73
N ASP A 21 18.16 1.43 -31.43
CA ASP A 21 18.39 0.93 -32.79
C ASP A 21 18.62 2.08 -33.79
N ALA A 22 17.88 3.19 -33.66
CA ALA A 22 18.05 4.38 -34.50
C ALA A 22 19.43 5.03 -34.30
N ILE A 23 19.89 5.14 -33.05
CA ILE A 23 21.23 5.65 -32.71
C ILE A 23 22.32 4.78 -33.36
N ASP A 24 22.20 3.46 -33.29
CA ASP A 24 23.20 2.55 -33.84
C ASP A 24 23.27 2.62 -35.37
N ARG A 25 22.12 2.75 -36.05
CA ARG A 25 22.07 2.98 -37.50
C ARG A 25 22.72 4.30 -37.91
N LEU A 26 22.41 5.40 -37.21
CA LEU A 26 23.00 6.70 -37.52
C LEU A 26 24.50 6.76 -37.25
N LYS A 27 25.00 6.07 -36.22
CA LYS A 27 26.45 5.96 -35.97
C LYS A 27 27.21 5.22 -37.07
N ALA A 28 26.54 4.30 -37.77
CA ALA A 28 27.12 3.57 -38.90
C ALA A 28 27.12 4.41 -40.19
N PHE A 29 26.44 5.55 -40.20
CA PHE A 29 26.43 6.47 -41.33
C PHE A 29 27.81 7.16 -41.45
N PRO A 30 28.39 7.28 -42.66
CA PRO A 30 29.68 7.92 -42.85
C PRO A 30 29.66 9.37 -42.34
N GLY A 31 30.45 9.66 -41.30
CA GLY A 31 30.35 10.86 -40.48
C GLY A 31 31.11 12.09 -40.98
N ASP A 32 31.41 12.16 -42.27
CA ASP A 32 32.31 13.17 -42.82
C ASP A 32 31.57 14.41 -43.38
N GLU A 33 30.24 14.36 -43.49
CA GLU A 33 29.41 15.43 -44.06
C GLU A 33 28.16 15.73 -43.22
N ILE A 34 27.69 16.98 -43.29
CA ILE A 34 26.42 17.39 -42.71
C ILE A 34 25.29 16.70 -43.49
N ILE A 35 24.38 16.03 -42.78
CA ILE A 35 23.20 15.40 -43.38
C ILE A 35 22.21 16.49 -43.81
N ASP A 36 21.98 16.61 -45.12
CA ASP A 36 20.89 17.42 -45.67
C ASP A 36 19.60 16.61 -45.68
N LEU A 37 18.78 16.76 -44.63
CA LEU A 37 17.52 16.04 -44.45
C LEU A 37 16.55 16.21 -45.64
N SER A 38 16.63 17.32 -46.37
CA SER A 38 15.75 17.54 -47.53
C SER A 38 15.99 16.57 -48.68
N GLN A 39 17.14 15.90 -48.70
CA GLN A 39 17.50 14.89 -49.70
C GLN A 39 17.15 13.47 -49.27
N HIS A 40 16.63 13.31 -48.05
CA HIS A 40 16.40 12.03 -47.41
C HIS A 40 14.97 11.88 -46.85
N GLU A 41 14.02 12.67 -47.35
CA GLU A 41 12.60 12.55 -46.94
C GLU A 41 12.10 11.10 -47.12
N ASP A 42 11.42 10.59 -46.11
CA ASP A 42 10.90 9.21 -46.03
C ASP A 42 11.97 8.10 -46.05
N GLU A 43 13.27 8.43 -46.04
CA GLU A 43 14.34 7.46 -45.92
C GLU A 43 14.58 7.07 -44.46
N GLN A 44 15.29 5.95 -44.25
CA GLN A 44 15.57 5.43 -42.90
C GLN A 44 16.28 6.46 -42.00
N ILE A 45 17.10 7.32 -42.57
CA ILE A 45 17.83 8.37 -41.84
C ILE A 45 16.89 9.45 -41.29
N ASP A 46 15.85 9.84 -42.04
CA ASP A 46 14.83 10.80 -41.62
C ASP A 46 13.93 10.20 -40.52
N ILE A 47 13.56 8.93 -40.66
CA ILE A 47 12.82 8.18 -39.63
C ILE A 47 13.64 8.07 -38.33
N ASP A 48 14.94 7.77 -38.44
CA ASP A 48 15.83 7.61 -37.29
C ASP A 48 16.05 8.95 -36.57
N ILE A 49 16.22 10.04 -37.31
CA ILE A 49 16.32 11.40 -36.75
C ILE A 49 15.01 11.82 -36.08
N THR A 50 13.85 11.53 -36.71
CA THR A 50 12.53 11.76 -36.11
C THR A 50 12.38 11.00 -34.79
N THR A 51 12.76 9.72 -34.76
CA THR A 51 12.72 8.87 -33.55
C THR A 51 13.57 9.46 -32.42
N ILE A 52 14.77 9.99 -32.73
CA ILE A 52 15.65 10.62 -31.73
C ILE A 52 15.07 11.94 -31.23
N ASN A 53 14.48 12.75 -32.10
CA ASN A 53 13.85 14.01 -31.70
C ASN A 53 12.65 13.74 -30.76
N GLU A 54 11.83 12.75 -31.06
CA GLU A 54 10.75 12.30 -30.18
C GLU A 54 11.29 11.85 -28.81
N TRP A 55 12.39 11.09 -28.78
CA TRP A 55 13.05 10.71 -27.53
C TRP A 55 13.54 11.93 -26.76
N TYR A 56 14.15 12.93 -27.42
CA TYR A 56 14.65 14.13 -26.77
C TYR A 56 13.53 14.93 -26.08
N GLU A 57 12.41 15.13 -26.76
CA GLU A 57 11.24 15.79 -26.19
C GLU A 57 10.63 14.99 -25.03
N LEU A 58 10.48 13.68 -25.22
CA LEU A 58 9.85 12.81 -24.22
C LEU A 58 10.73 12.63 -22.98
N SER A 59 12.05 12.56 -23.15
CA SER A 59 13.06 12.45 -22.08
C SER A 59 13.50 13.81 -21.52
N SER A 60 12.69 14.86 -21.74
CA SER A 60 12.96 16.19 -21.19
C SER A 60 13.22 16.17 -19.69
N PRO A 61 14.05 17.09 -19.15
CA PRO A 61 14.35 17.15 -17.72
C PRO A 61 13.09 17.19 -16.84
N ALA A 62 12.03 17.88 -17.29
CA ALA A 62 10.76 17.95 -16.57
C ALA A 62 10.09 16.57 -16.43
N ASN A 63 10.06 15.78 -17.50
CA ASN A 63 9.49 14.44 -17.50
C ASN A 63 10.31 13.46 -16.64
N ILE A 64 11.65 13.57 -16.70
CA ILE A 64 12.54 12.76 -15.86
C ILE A 64 12.35 13.10 -14.37
N LEU A 65 12.30 14.38 -14.01
CA LEU A 65 12.03 14.80 -12.63
C LEU A 65 10.68 14.30 -12.14
N ALA A 66 9.63 14.40 -12.96
CA ALA A 66 8.31 13.90 -12.61
C ALA A 66 8.30 12.38 -12.32
N LEU A 67 9.07 11.59 -13.09
CA LEU A 67 9.25 10.17 -12.82
C LEU A 67 10.05 9.91 -11.54
N VAL A 68 11.15 10.63 -11.34
CA VAL A 68 12.00 10.50 -10.16
C VAL A 68 11.21 10.81 -8.88
N GLU A 69 10.45 11.89 -8.85
CA GLU A 69 9.61 12.24 -7.70
C GLU A 69 8.59 11.13 -7.34
N VAL A 70 8.00 10.48 -8.35
CA VAL A 70 7.06 9.37 -8.11
C VAL A 70 7.79 8.13 -7.62
N LEU A 71 8.98 7.84 -8.15
CA LEU A 71 9.81 6.72 -7.69
C LEU A 71 10.28 6.94 -6.24
N GLU A 72 10.71 8.14 -5.88
CA GLU A 72 11.11 8.50 -4.51
C GLU A 72 9.94 8.32 -3.53
N LYS A 73 8.72 8.77 -3.90
CA LYS A 73 7.51 8.56 -3.10
C LYS A 73 7.16 7.08 -2.96
N ALA A 74 7.27 6.31 -4.04
CA ALA A 74 7.02 4.88 -4.03
C ALA A 74 8.04 4.13 -3.15
N GLN A 75 9.31 4.50 -3.23
CA GLN A 75 10.38 3.93 -2.41
C GLN A 75 10.18 4.26 -0.94
N ALA A 76 9.93 5.52 -0.59
CA ALA A 76 9.67 5.93 0.80
C ALA A 76 8.48 5.16 1.41
N LYS A 77 7.43 4.92 0.62
CA LYS A 77 6.30 4.10 1.04
C LYS A 77 6.70 2.63 1.25
N ALA A 78 7.49 2.05 0.35
CA ALA A 78 8.00 0.69 0.49
C ALA A 78 8.86 0.54 1.75
N ASP A 79 9.76 1.49 2.02
CA ASP A 79 10.64 1.49 3.20
C ASP A 79 9.82 1.48 4.51
N VAL A 80 8.74 2.28 4.60
CA VAL A 80 7.85 2.30 5.77
C VAL A 80 7.20 0.93 6.01
N TYR A 81 6.70 0.26 4.96
CA TYR A 81 6.11 -1.07 5.12
C TYR A 81 7.15 -2.12 5.49
N ASP A 82 8.36 -1.97 4.98
CA ASP A 82 9.47 -2.84 5.30
C ASP A 82 9.88 -2.70 6.77
N MET A 83 9.93 -1.48 7.32
CA MET A 83 10.09 -1.23 8.75
C MET A 83 8.98 -1.88 9.59
N LEU A 84 7.71 -1.73 9.18
CA LEU A 84 6.60 -2.39 9.88
C LEU A 84 6.73 -3.91 9.86
N ARG A 85 7.11 -4.50 8.72
CA ARG A 85 7.32 -5.94 8.61
C ARG A 85 8.44 -6.41 9.52
N ASP A 86 9.48 -5.60 9.72
CA ASP A 86 10.57 -5.89 10.64
C ASP A 86 10.09 -5.84 12.11
N ASP A 87 9.29 -4.85 12.50
CA ASP A 87 8.70 -4.74 13.85
C ASP A 87 7.86 -5.99 14.23
N TYR A 88 7.20 -6.61 13.25
CA TYR A 88 6.40 -7.83 13.44
C TYR A 88 7.17 -9.13 13.15
N GLY A 89 8.47 -9.07 12.85
CA GLY A 89 9.31 -10.22 12.51
C GLY A 89 8.83 -10.98 11.26
N LEU A 90 8.17 -10.28 10.34
CA LEU A 90 7.53 -10.87 9.16
C LEU A 90 8.51 -11.05 7.99
N ARG A 91 9.55 -10.22 7.92
CA ARG A 91 10.60 -10.36 6.92
C ARG A 91 11.33 -11.69 7.07
N GLU A 92 11.66 -12.09 8.30
CA GLU A 92 12.27 -13.40 8.62
C GLU A 92 11.36 -14.58 8.27
N LYS A 93 10.03 -14.36 8.35
CA LYS A 93 9.01 -15.35 7.99
C LYS A 93 8.72 -15.40 6.48
N GLY A 94 9.43 -14.61 5.68
CA GLY A 94 9.27 -14.57 4.23
C GLY A 94 7.96 -13.94 3.73
N VAL A 95 7.21 -13.26 4.60
CA VAL A 95 5.94 -12.60 4.24
C VAL A 95 6.25 -11.40 3.36
N GLY A 96 5.88 -11.40 2.08
CA GLY A 96 6.16 -10.30 1.16
C GLY A 96 5.34 -9.03 1.45
N LEU A 97 5.67 -7.92 0.78
CA LEU A 97 4.87 -6.69 0.81
C LEU A 97 3.43 -6.90 0.33
N ALA A 98 3.23 -7.77 -0.67
CA ALA A 98 1.90 -8.15 -1.15
C ALA A 98 1.11 -8.93 -0.10
N ASP A 99 1.77 -9.86 0.60
CA ASP A 99 1.16 -10.73 1.61
C ASP A 99 0.95 -10.03 2.96
N PHE A 100 1.61 -8.88 3.17
CA PHE A 100 1.52 -8.12 4.41
C PHE A 100 0.09 -7.64 4.69
N VAL A 101 -0.66 -7.29 3.64
CA VAL A 101 -2.07 -6.85 3.78
C VAL A 101 -2.95 -8.00 4.27
N ASP A 102 -2.79 -9.19 3.70
CA ASP A 102 -3.53 -10.39 4.14
C ASP A 102 -3.14 -10.79 5.56
N TRP A 103 -1.85 -10.68 5.90
CA TRP A 103 -1.38 -10.88 7.26
C TRP A 103 -2.04 -9.90 8.25
N GLN A 104 -2.13 -8.62 7.91
CA GLN A 104 -2.81 -7.62 8.74
C GLN A 104 -4.29 -7.94 8.93
N ALA A 105 -5.00 -8.31 7.86
CA ALA A 105 -6.42 -8.69 7.94
C ALA A 105 -6.65 -9.89 8.88
N ASN A 106 -5.82 -10.93 8.75
CA ASN A 106 -5.87 -12.10 9.63
C ASN A 106 -5.57 -11.73 11.09
N ARG A 107 -4.56 -10.88 11.32
CA ARG A 107 -4.21 -10.43 12.67
C ARG A 107 -5.32 -9.62 13.33
N ILE A 108 -6.02 -8.78 12.56
CA ILE A 108 -7.17 -8.01 13.06
C ILE A 108 -8.30 -8.96 13.46
N ALA A 109 -8.68 -9.91 12.60
CA ALA A 109 -9.73 -10.88 12.91
C ALA A 109 -9.40 -11.73 14.15
N GLU A 110 -8.13 -12.13 14.32
CA GLU A 110 -7.67 -12.82 15.52
C GLU A 110 -7.84 -11.96 16.78
N LEU A 111 -7.42 -10.69 16.74
CA LEU A 111 -7.53 -9.75 17.86
C LEU A 111 -8.99 -9.42 18.22
N GLU A 112 -9.87 -9.29 17.22
CA GLU A 112 -11.31 -9.09 17.43
C GLU A 112 -11.93 -10.30 18.14
N SER A 113 -11.61 -11.51 17.69
CA SER A 113 -12.06 -12.75 18.32
C SER A 113 -11.56 -12.90 19.77
N LEU A 114 -10.29 -12.56 20.02
CA LEU A 114 -9.71 -12.54 21.36
C LEU A 114 -10.44 -11.56 22.28
N THR A 115 -10.78 -10.37 21.77
CA THR A 115 -11.49 -9.35 22.54
C THR A 115 -12.88 -9.83 22.97
N VAL A 116 -13.63 -10.46 22.05
CA VAL A 116 -14.93 -11.08 22.37
C VAL A 116 -14.78 -12.18 23.42
N THR A 117 -13.76 -13.03 23.28
CA THR A 117 -13.51 -14.13 24.22
C THR A 117 -13.18 -13.61 25.61
N VAL A 118 -12.33 -12.58 25.72
CA VAL A 118 -12.00 -11.95 27.00
C VAL A 118 -13.23 -11.33 27.65
N GLY A 119 -14.09 -10.65 26.89
CA GLY A 119 -15.36 -10.13 27.40
C GLY A 119 -16.27 -11.23 27.96
N ASN A 120 -16.39 -12.36 27.25
CA ASN A 120 -17.17 -13.50 27.70
C ASN A 120 -16.57 -14.15 28.97
N LEU A 121 -15.25 -14.24 29.07
CA LEU A 121 -14.57 -14.75 30.26
C LEU A 121 -14.79 -13.84 31.47
N GLN A 122 -14.72 -12.53 31.29
CA GLN A 122 -15.00 -11.57 32.36
C GLN A 122 -16.47 -11.64 32.82
N GLU A 123 -17.40 -11.70 31.86
CA GLU A 123 -18.84 -11.83 32.15
C GLU A 123 -19.18 -13.14 32.87
N SER A 124 -18.60 -14.26 32.42
CA SER A 124 -18.81 -15.56 33.06
C SER A 124 -18.19 -15.62 34.46
N ALA A 125 -17.00 -15.05 34.67
CA ALA A 125 -16.38 -14.94 35.98
C ALA A 125 -17.21 -14.07 36.93
N TYR A 126 -17.77 -12.96 36.45
CA TYR A 126 -18.69 -12.10 37.21
C TYR A 126 -19.94 -12.89 37.63
N ARG A 127 -20.60 -13.59 36.70
CA ARG A 127 -21.77 -14.43 37.01
C ARG A 127 -21.47 -15.59 37.95
N ALA A 128 -20.30 -16.22 37.80
CA ALA A 128 -19.87 -17.31 38.67
C ALA A 128 -19.62 -16.80 40.10
N GLY A 129 -18.96 -15.64 40.26
CA GLY A 129 -18.76 -15.00 41.56
C GLY A 129 -20.09 -14.61 42.23
N LEU A 130 -21.03 -14.07 41.46
CA LEU A 130 -22.39 -13.82 41.94
C LEU A 130 -23.07 -15.12 42.41
N THR A 131 -23.04 -16.18 41.60
CA THR A 131 -23.72 -17.46 41.89
C THR A 131 -23.09 -18.20 43.07
N ALA A 132 -21.77 -18.17 43.19
CA ALA A 132 -21.02 -18.79 44.28
C ALA A 132 -21.21 -18.07 45.63
N GLY A 133 -22.01 -17.00 45.67
CA GLY A 133 -22.34 -16.29 46.90
C GLY A 133 -21.16 -15.50 47.44
N TRP A 134 -20.40 -14.80 46.57
CA TRP A 134 -19.55 -13.69 47.01
C TRP A 134 -20.45 -12.55 47.53
N ASN A 135 -21.11 -12.79 48.65
CA ASN A 135 -21.96 -11.83 49.34
C ASN A 135 -21.14 -10.75 50.05
N LEU A 136 -19.80 -10.72 49.91
CA LEU A 136 -18.91 -9.83 50.65
C LEU A 136 -19.21 -9.81 52.17
N GLY A 137 -19.67 -10.95 52.72
CA GLY A 137 -20.07 -11.07 54.13
C GLY A 137 -21.50 -10.58 54.46
N LEU A 138 -22.37 -10.36 53.48
CA LEU A 138 -23.78 -10.03 53.69
C LEU A 138 -24.63 -11.30 53.80
N ASP A 139 -24.91 -11.75 55.03
CA ASP A 139 -25.83 -12.85 55.27
C ASP A 139 -27.25 -12.52 54.78
N ASN A 140 -27.87 -13.44 54.04
CA ASN A 140 -29.29 -13.44 53.64
C ASN A 140 -29.82 -12.31 52.71
N ASN A 141 -28.98 -11.60 51.94
CA ASN A 141 -29.48 -10.59 50.98
C ASN A 141 -29.77 -11.15 49.56
N ASN A 142 -30.58 -12.21 49.48
CA ASN A 142 -30.95 -12.85 48.21
C ASN A 142 -31.79 -11.92 47.29
N ASP A 143 -32.51 -10.97 47.89
CA ASP A 143 -33.27 -9.95 47.16
C ASP A 143 -32.36 -8.91 46.49
N GLY A 144 -31.30 -8.47 47.18
CA GLY A 144 -30.26 -7.62 46.59
C GLY A 144 -29.52 -8.33 45.45
N PHE A 145 -29.24 -9.62 45.61
CA PHE A 145 -28.66 -10.48 44.58
C PHE A 145 -29.52 -10.54 43.31
N ASN A 146 -30.82 -10.85 43.43
CA ASN A 146 -31.72 -10.93 42.28
C ASN A 146 -31.89 -9.57 41.58
N LYS A 147 -31.85 -8.45 42.34
CA LYS A 147 -31.88 -7.09 41.77
C LYS A 147 -30.64 -6.77 40.94
N CYS A 148 -29.44 -7.10 41.43
CA CYS A 148 -28.20 -6.88 40.70
C CYS A 148 -28.15 -7.72 39.41
N LEU A 149 -28.57 -8.99 39.46
CA LEU A 149 -28.64 -9.86 38.29
C LEU A 149 -29.67 -9.36 37.26
N ALA A 150 -30.84 -8.92 37.71
CA ALA A 150 -31.88 -8.36 36.85
C ALA A 150 -31.42 -7.05 36.19
N ALA A 151 -30.79 -6.14 36.93
CA ALA A 151 -30.24 -4.90 36.40
C ALA A 151 -29.14 -5.13 35.36
N HIS A 152 -28.25 -6.09 35.60
CA HIS A 152 -27.21 -6.48 34.65
C HIS A 152 -27.82 -7.09 33.37
N THR A 153 -28.80 -7.98 33.51
CA THR A 153 -29.45 -8.67 32.39
C THR A 153 -30.30 -7.72 31.53
N ALA A 154 -30.90 -6.68 32.14
CA ALA A 154 -31.67 -5.68 31.41
C ALA A 154 -30.82 -4.78 30.51
N GLY A 155 -29.49 -4.72 30.74
CA GLY A 155 -28.56 -3.82 30.07
C GLY A 155 -28.73 -2.36 30.50
N PHE A 156 -27.63 -1.62 30.59
CA PHE A 156 -27.69 -0.17 30.84
C PHE A 156 -28.25 0.54 29.60
N LYS A 157 -29.41 1.18 29.74
CA LYS A 157 -29.92 2.10 28.72
C LYS A 157 -29.30 3.48 28.94
N VAL A 158 -28.36 3.85 28.09
CA VAL A 158 -27.89 5.25 28.03
C VAL A 158 -28.94 6.02 27.25
N GLU A 159 -29.78 6.78 27.95
CA GLU A 159 -30.64 7.77 27.30
C GLU A 159 -29.76 8.93 26.86
N VAL A 160 -29.63 9.11 25.55
CA VAL A 160 -28.98 10.27 24.96
C VAL A 160 -29.86 11.48 25.25
N LYS A 161 -29.31 12.46 25.97
CA LYS A 161 -29.98 13.71 26.33
C LYS A 161 -29.98 14.71 25.19
#